data_AF-A0A090MH31-F1
#
_entry.id   AF-A0A090MH31-F1
#
_cell.length_a   1.000
_cell.length_b   1.000
_cell.length_c   1.000
_cell.angle_alpha   90.00
_cell.angle_beta   90.00
_cell.angle_gamma   90.00
#
_symmetry.space_group_name_H-M   'P 1'
#
loop_
_entity.id
_entity.type
_entity.pdbx_description
1 polymer ?
#
loop_
_entity_poly.entity_id
_entity_poly.type
_entity_poly.pdbx_seq_one_letter_code
_entity_poly.pdbx_strand_id
1 'polypeptide(L)'
;MFIKDDHLLEPFIFHDIDPGKEEYARHTGNAGAQATHWYCLGGVVIVPRDSIGGFFRQSQSDSGCQPEEFPQAQINYLAQLCYKPDAQNYLITAMVDLVKRAVPHIERRSYLLTDTSVMPNVLKASLKHGKYVLAETILSKLSSTLPYEWYSWLRGWLIRNDGEARALGRFDKVKRGLSLAMSSDNTLYHKFDAIAHLVPLPKDLPPNAIPTPKSIKDWAQQNIRKFLDGHGPKEATSRDGLSIVNMSLYFEDPILFMTESVVPIFEKQTAAPLFRFKILSRLMVLMADGTLPSKEVVELSRTMARMLIESQDFTLLRDANVLSAQEKKRKPEPWMDDNRDLSRVRQLRRQLQNAIIWETLRNFFLFLHQLGGEMDELKDRFMTKVIKQANKLPAVELFSMWIPFLQSSIEILKLEKIPLTTPLYQKLFSTLVLTMLKGYLGSEPQGSVNWSMAGVDCWCEDCEHLNAFLAHPTKVSARYPMSKQRRFHFHQKIQAARVACTHVTERNTNPNTMVVTKTSRPEEVRLRDWQKRRDQCAAKFAKFGVEDLKTLLGSDYAKIERLGPRPAQTTTSQSSAAGEKRAADNSPEVIDLTSD
;
A
#
# COMPACT_ATOMS: atom_id res chain seq x y z
N MET A 1 20.19 17.42 -26.51
CA MET A 1 19.31 16.24 -26.72
C MET A 1 19.46 15.35 -25.49
N PHE A 2 18.37 15.06 -24.79
CA PHE A 2 18.41 14.12 -23.66
C PHE A 2 18.49 12.69 -24.19
N ILE A 3 19.46 11.91 -23.71
CA ILE A 3 19.68 10.54 -24.17
C ILE A 3 18.88 9.59 -23.26
N LYS A 4 18.01 8.78 -23.86
CA LYS A 4 17.19 7.77 -23.17
C LYS A 4 17.73 6.37 -23.49
N ASP A 5 17.21 5.34 -22.82
CA ASP A 5 17.67 3.95 -23.00
C ASP A 5 17.57 3.47 -24.46
N ASP A 6 16.50 3.84 -25.15
CA ASP A 6 16.25 3.57 -26.58
C ASP A 6 17.26 4.28 -27.51
N HIS A 7 17.98 5.29 -27.05
CA HIS A 7 19.04 5.95 -27.81
C HIS A 7 20.41 5.24 -27.68
N LEU A 8 20.54 4.20 -26.84
CA LEU A 8 21.79 3.52 -26.53
C LEU A 8 21.86 2.13 -27.19
N LEU A 9 22.29 2.11 -28.47
CA LEU A 9 22.69 0.92 -29.26
C LEU A 9 21.78 -0.32 -29.11
N GLU A 10 20.74 -0.40 -29.94
CA GLU A 10 20.17 -1.70 -30.36
C GLU A 10 20.82 -2.18 -31.66
N PRO A 11 21.18 -3.47 -31.78
CA PRO A 11 21.75 -4.03 -33.02
C PRO A 11 20.80 -3.99 -34.23
N PHE A 12 19.55 -3.55 -34.05
CA PHE A 12 18.50 -3.54 -35.06
C PHE A 12 17.66 -2.24 -35.06
N ILE A 13 18.20 -1.13 -34.57
CA ILE A 13 17.44 0.13 -34.34
C ILE A 13 16.83 0.76 -35.62
N PHE A 14 17.15 0.23 -36.81
CA PHE A 14 16.60 0.69 -38.10
C PHE A 14 15.77 -0.39 -38.81
N HIS A 15 15.53 -1.55 -38.20
CA HIS A 15 14.60 -2.52 -38.75
C HIS A 15 13.17 -2.03 -38.52
N ASP A 16 12.37 -2.05 -39.60
CA ASP A 16 10.94 -1.71 -39.61
C ASP A 16 10.59 -0.25 -39.25
N ILE A 17 11.48 0.71 -39.53
CA ILE A 17 11.19 2.15 -39.38
C ILE A 17 10.91 2.78 -40.75
N ASP A 18 9.79 3.51 -40.86
CA ASP A 18 9.49 4.31 -42.05
C ASP A 18 10.41 5.56 -42.11
N PRO A 19 10.93 5.91 -43.30
CA PRO A 19 11.83 7.04 -43.44
C PRO A 19 11.15 8.37 -43.10
N GLY A 20 11.80 9.20 -42.28
CA GLY A 20 11.28 10.49 -41.83
C GLY A 20 11.26 11.58 -42.92
N LYS A 21 12.09 11.45 -43.95
CA LYS A 21 12.04 12.24 -45.20
C LYS A 21 12.46 11.38 -46.39
N GLU A 22 11.78 11.58 -47.51
CA GLU A 22 12.14 11.00 -48.80
C GLU A 22 12.32 12.14 -49.82
N GLU A 23 13.49 12.19 -50.46
CA GLU A 23 13.77 13.13 -51.54
C GLU A 23 13.97 12.35 -52.85
N TYR A 24 13.18 12.72 -53.85
CA TYR A 24 13.25 12.13 -55.18
C TYR A 24 13.95 13.08 -56.14
N ALA A 25 15.10 12.64 -56.67
CA ALA A 25 15.78 13.35 -57.75
C ALA A 25 15.10 12.96 -59.07
N ARG A 26 14.33 13.89 -59.65
CA ARG A 26 13.72 13.68 -60.98
C ARG A 26 14.79 13.50 -62.04
N HIS A 27 14.46 12.65 -63.02
CA HIS A 27 15.27 12.22 -64.15
C HIS A 27 16.27 13.27 -64.66
N THR A 28 17.56 13.07 -64.41
CA THR A 28 18.67 13.93 -64.86
C THR A 28 19.19 13.55 -66.25
N GLY A 29 18.30 13.20 -67.19
CA GLY A 29 18.67 12.87 -68.58
C GLY A 29 19.93 11.99 -68.70
N ASN A 30 20.88 12.38 -69.55
CA ASN A 30 22.09 11.60 -69.85
C ASN A 30 23.18 11.69 -68.76
N ALA A 31 22.98 12.47 -67.70
CA ALA A 31 23.86 12.47 -66.54
C ALA A 31 23.38 11.34 -65.62
N GLY A 32 24.03 10.19 -65.70
CA GLY A 32 23.70 9.01 -64.91
C GLY A 32 23.69 9.33 -63.41
N ALA A 33 22.51 9.53 -62.84
CA ALA A 33 22.34 9.61 -61.40
C ALA A 33 22.51 8.20 -60.84
N GLN A 34 23.51 8.00 -59.97
CA GLN A 34 23.74 6.69 -59.35
C GLN A 34 22.68 6.33 -58.29
N ALA A 35 21.86 7.29 -57.84
CA ALA A 35 20.71 7.07 -56.96
C ALA A 35 19.58 8.08 -57.23
N THR A 36 18.32 7.61 -57.26
CA THR A 36 17.12 8.42 -57.58
C THR A 36 16.25 8.74 -56.36
N HIS A 37 16.44 8.01 -55.26
CA HIS A 37 15.68 8.17 -54.02
C HIS A 37 16.64 8.28 -52.83
N TRP A 38 16.46 9.31 -52.01
CA TRP A 38 17.18 9.52 -50.76
C TRP A 38 16.22 9.37 -49.60
N TYR A 39 16.53 8.45 -48.68
CA TYR A 39 15.75 8.20 -47.48
C TYR A 39 16.54 8.69 -46.26
N CYS A 40 15.95 9.60 -45.48
CA CYS A 40 16.49 10.02 -44.19
C CYS A 40 15.68 9.35 -43.06
N LEU A 41 16.20 8.23 -42.55
CA LEU A 41 15.62 7.48 -41.42
C LEU A 41 15.87 8.14 -40.06
N GLY A 42 17.04 8.76 -39.88
CA GLY A 42 17.44 9.37 -38.61
C GLY A 42 18.92 9.74 -38.58
N GLY A 43 19.38 10.29 -37.46
CA GLY A 43 20.79 10.63 -37.24
C GLY A 43 21.50 9.57 -36.39
N VAL A 44 22.59 9.00 -36.89
CA VAL A 44 23.50 8.17 -36.09
C VAL A 44 24.59 9.06 -35.51
N VAL A 45 24.73 9.07 -34.19
CA VAL A 45 25.86 9.73 -33.53
C VAL A 45 26.89 8.68 -33.14
N ILE A 46 27.99 8.63 -33.89
CA ILE A 46 29.13 7.78 -33.56
C ILE A 46 30.05 8.57 -32.63
N VAL A 47 30.11 8.15 -31.38
CA VAL A 47 30.95 8.80 -30.37
C VAL A 47 32.18 7.93 -30.13
N PRO A 48 33.40 8.45 -30.35
CA PRO A 48 34.62 7.78 -29.93
C PRO A 48 34.55 7.42 -28.44
N ARG A 49 34.99 6.20 -28.08
CA ARG A 49 34.80 5.69 -26.72
C ARG A 49 35.42 6.61 -25.65
N ASP A 50 36.57 7.21 -25.96
CA ASP A 50 37.28 8.19 -25.12
C ASP A 50 36.54 9.53 -24.97
N SER A 51 35.67 9.86 -25.93
CA SER A 51 34.85 11.08 -25.94
C SER A 51 33.47 10.89 -25.29
N ILE A 52 33.09 9.67 -24.94
CA ILE A 52 31.73 9.35 -24.46
C ILE A 52 31.35 10.09 -23.17
N GLY A 53 32.32 10.27 -22.26
CA GLY A 53 32.09 11.00 -21.01
C GLY A 53 31.85 12.49 -21.24
N GLY A 54 32.56 13.10 -22.20
CA GLY A 54 32.35 14.48 -22.62
C GLY A 54 31.00 14.66 -23.33
N PHE A 55 30.65 13.72 -24.20
CA PHE A 55 29.39 13.71 -24.93
C PHE A 55 28.17 13.63 -23.99
N PHE A 56 28.16 12.68 -23.04
CA PHE A 56 27.09 12.60 -22.06
C PHE A 56 26.99 13.86 -21.19
N ARG A 57 28.14 14.47 -20.84
CA ARG A 57 28.17 15.72 -20.08
C ARG A 57 27.53 16.88 -20.83
N GLN A 58 27.84 17.05 -22.12
CA GLN A 58 27.28 18.11 -22.98
C GLN A 58 25.80 17.87 -23.29
N SER A 59 25.40 16.61 -23.49
CA SER A 59 24.00 16.26 -23.73
C SER A 59 23.06 16.68 -22.60
N GLN A 60 23.60 16.81 -21.38
CA GLN A 60 22.89 17.21 -20.16
C GLN A 60 22.93 18.72 -19.90
N SER A 61 23.87 19.47 -20.49
CA SER A 61 24.03 20.92 -20.27
C SER A 61 23.24 21.79 -21.25
N ASP A 62 23.06 21.33 -22.49
CA ASP A 62 22.62 22.19 -23.60
C ASP A 62 21.11 22.12 -23.89
N SER A 63 20.40 21.21 -23.26
CA SER A 63 18.94 21.21 -23.33
C SER A 63 18.39 22.09 -22.22
N GLY A 64 17.61 23.12 -22.56
CA GLY A 64 16.63 23.76 -21.67
C GLY A 64 15.51 22.80 -21.20
N CYS A 65 15.82 21.49 -21.11
CA CYS A 65 15.01 20.49 -20.47
C CYS A 65 14.97 20.76 -18.97
N GLN A 66 13.80 20.54 -18.40
CA GLN A 66 13.55 20.67 -16.97
C GLN A 66 14.66 19.96 -16.15
N PRO A 67 15.04 20.46 -14.96
CA PRO A 67 16.08 19.90 -14.09
C PRO A 67 15.87 18.45 -13.56
N GLU A 68 15.08 17.61 -14.24
CA GLU A 68 14.30 16.56 -13.58
C GLU A 68 14.56 15.13 -14.07
N GLU A 69 15.12 14.90 -15.27
CA GLU A 69 15.43 13.53 -15.72
C GLU A 69 16.85 13.11 -15.31
N PHE A 70 16.92 12.25 -14.29
CA PHE A 70 18.16 11.63 -13.81
C PHE A 70 18.76 10.70 -14.90
N PRO A 71 20.04 10.83 -15.31
CA PRO A 71 20.65 10.07 -16.42
C PRO A 71 20.95 8.60 -16.07
N GLN A 72 19.90 7.83 -15.75
CA GLN A 72 19.97 6.41 -15.39
C GLN A 72 20.57 5.57 -16.50
N ALA A 73 20.05 5.75 -17.71
CA ALA A 73 20.43 5.05 -18.92
C ALA A 73 21.94 5.12 -19.17
N GLN A 74 22.48 6.34 -19.19
CA GLN A 74 23.88 6.61 -19.44
C GLN A 74 24.78 6.05 -18.34
N ILE A 75 24.36 6.18 -17.07
CA ILE A 75 25.09 5.63 -15.94
C ILE A 75 25.12 4.10 -16.01
N ASN A 76 23.98 3.46 -16.27
CA ASN A 76 23.88 2.01 -16.34
C ASN A 76 24.72 1.46 -17.49
N TYR A 77 24.62 2.07 -18.66
CA TYR A 77 25.42 1.74 -19.84
C TYR A 77 26.93 1.81 -19.55
N LEU A 78 27.40 2.93 -18.96
CA LEU A 78 28.81 3.04 -18.57
C LEU A 78 29.20 2.02 -17.52
N ALA A 79 28.33 1.74 -16.54
CA ALA A 79 28.60 0.74 -15.51
C ALA A 79 28.74 -0.68 -16.08
N GLN A 80 27.88 -1.05 -17.03
CA GLN A 80 27.96 -2.34 -17.73
C GLN A 80 29.23 -2.46 -18.57
N LEU A 81 29.61 -1.41 -19.30
CA LEU A 81 30.88 -1.37 -20.02
C LEU A 81 32.07 -1.50 -19.07
N CYS A 82 32.04 -0.76 -17.95
CA CYS A 82 33.08 -0.81 -16.93
C CYS A 82 33.13 -2.15 -16.20
N TYR A 83 32.07 -2.94 -16.19
CA TYR A 83 32.09 -4.26 -15.58
C TYR A 83 32.96 -5.26 -16.35
N LYS A 84 33.30 -5.00 -17.62
CA LYS A 84 34.20 -5.86 -18.40
C LYS A 84 35.66 -5.77 -17.88
N PRO A 85 36.43 -6.88 -17.90
CA PRO A 85 37.78 -6.92 -17.33
C PRO A 85 38.79 -6.02 -18.07
N ASP A 86 38.55 -5.74 -19.33
CA ASP A 86 39.35 -4.92 -20.25
C ASP A 86 38.85 -3.47 -20.36
N ALA A 87 37.99 -3.03 -19.43
CA ALA A 87 37.43 -1.68 -19.46
C ALA A 87 38.54 -0.62 -19.41
N GLN A 88 38.52 0.30 -20.37
CA GLN A 88 39.54 1.32 -20.48
C GLN A 88 39.37 2.41 -19.41
N ASN A 89 40.49 2.97 -18.94
CA ASN A 89 40.52 3.91 -17.81
C ASN A 89 39.61 5.14 -18.01
N TYR A 90 39.49 5.66 -19.23
CA TYR A 90 38.62 6.82 -19.49
C TYR A 90 37.14 6.48 -19.29
N LEU A 91 36.68 5.25 -19.56
CA LEU A 91 35.29 4.84 -19.32
C LEU A 91 35.00 4.82 -17.82
N ILE A 92 35.96 4.31 -17.04
CA ILE A 92 35.87 4.26 -15.58
C ILE A 92 35.83 5.68 -15.02
N THR A 93 36.70 6.58 -15.52
CA THR A 93 36.69 8.00 -15.13
C THR A 93 35.38 8.68 -15.50
N ALA A 94 34.86 8.44 -16.71
CA ALA A 94 33.58 8.97 -17.16
C ALA A 94 32.42 8.51 -16.26
N MET A 95 32.37 7.22 -15.92
CA MET A 95 31.38 6.65 -15.00
C MET A 95 31.48 7.31 -13.61
N VAL A 96 32.70 7.42 -13.06
CA VAL A 96 32.92 8.01 -11.73
C VAL A 96 32.46 9.46 -11.69
N ASP A 97 32.82 10.27 -12.68
CA ASP A 97 32.44 11.68 -12.76
C ASP A 97 30.93 11.86 -12.88
N LEU A 98 30.29 11.04 -13.73
CA LEU A 98 28.85 11.11 -13.95
C LEU A 98 28.08 10.72 -12.68
N VAL A 99 28.46 9.63 -12.03
CA VAL A 99 27.82 9.18 -10.78
C VAL A 99 28.04 10.18 -9.65
N LYS A 100 29.26 10.72 -9.47
CA LYS A 100 29.54 11.71 -8.42
C LYS A 100 28.65 12.94 -8.52
N ARG A 101 28.37 13.41 -9.74
CA ARG A 101 27.45 14.53 -9.98
C ARG A 101 26.00 14.15 -9.69
N ALA A 102 25.62 12.91 -10.01
CA ALA A 102 24.26 12.43 -9.82
C ALA A 102 23.87 12.18 -8.36
N VAL A 103 24.80 11.68 -7.53
CA VAL A 103 24.51 11.21 -6.16
C VAL A 103 23.69 12.22 -5.33
N PRO A 104 24.02 13.52 -5.25
CA PRO A 104 23.23 14.49 -4.48
C PRO A 104 21.79 14.64 -4.96
N HIS A 105 21.54 14.44 -6.26
CA HIS A 105 20.19 14.50 -6.84
C HIS A 105 19.40 13.23 -6.50
N ILE A 106 20.03 12.05 -6.61
CA ILE A 106 19.40 10.76 -6.27
C ILE A 106 19.09 10.69 -4.77
N GLU A 107 20.00 11.15 -3.91
CA GLU A 107 19.82 11.17 -2.46
C GLU A 107 18.57 11.99 -2.06
N ARG A 108 18.32 13.11 -2.76
CA ARG A 108 17.13 13.96 -2.52
C ARG A 108 15.86 13.44 -3.18
N ARG A 109 15.99 12.66 -4.26
CA ARG A 109 14.88 12.23 -5.12
C ARG A 109 15.00 10.75 -5.49
N SER A 110 15.18 9.90 -4.48
CA SER A 110 15.44 8.46 -4.69
C SER A 110 14.33 7.74 -5.46
N TYR A 111 13.09 8.23 -5.36
CA TYR A 111 11.93 7.74 -6.11
C TYR A 111 12.04 7.94 -7.63
N LEU A 112 12.94 8.81 -8.11
CA LEU A 112 13.18 8.99 -9.54
C LEU A 112 13.99 7.84 -10.14
N LEU A 113 14.70 7.04 -9.32
CA LEU A 113 15.41 5.86 -9.78
C LEU A 113 14.38 4.76 -10.13
N THR A 114 14.07 4.64 -11.42
CA THR A 114 13.12 3.65 -11.95
C THR A 114 13.80 2.32 -12.23
N ASP A 115 15.06 2.34 -12.67
CA ASP A 115 15.86 1.14 -12.86
C ASP A 115 16.67 0.84 -11.59
N THR A 116 16.28 -0.23 -10.89
CA THR A 116 16.94 -0.68 -9.65
C THR A 116 18.30 -1.35 -9.89
N SER A 117 18.66 -1.64 -11.14
CA SER A 117 19.93 -2.29 -11.50
C SER A 117 21.12 -1.32 -11.60
N VAL A 118 20.85 -0.02 -11.76
CA VAL A 118 21.87 1.00 -12.03
C VAL A 118 22.91 1.06 -10.91
N MET A 119 22.47 1.28 -9.65
CA MET A 119 23.40 1.38 -8.51
C MET A 119 24.15 0.08 -8.24
N PRO A 120 23.52 -1.12 -8.28
CA PRO A 120 24.24 -2.39 -8.26
C PRO A 120 25.34 -2.50 -9.32
N ASN A 121 25.07 -2.13 -10.57
CA ASN A 121 26.05 -2.22 -11.65
C ASN A 121 27.22 -1.26 -11.43
N VAL A 122 26.94 -0.02 -10.99
CA VAL A 122 27.99 0.95 -10.64
C VAL A 122 28.87 0.43 -9.51
N LEU A 123 28.27 -0.16 -8.46
CA LEU A 123 29.02 -0.75 -7.35
C LEU A 123 29.88 -1.93 -7.80
N LYS A 124 29.33 -2.83 -8.62
CA LYS A 124 30.08 -3.97 -9.20
C LYS A 124 31.30 -3.50 -10.00
N ALA A 125 31.12 -2.51 -10.89
CA ALA A 125 32.20 -1.93 -11.67
C ALA A 125 33.24 -1.21 -10.77
N SER A 126 32.77 -0.46 -9.77
CA SER A 126 33.63 0.25 -8.82
C SER A 126 34.52 -0.70 -8.02
N LEU A 127 33.96 -1.80 -7.51
CA LEU A 127 34.70 -2.81 -6.75
C LEU A 127 35.68 -3.59 -7.62
N LYS A 128 35.33 -3.87 -8.88
CA LYS A 128 36.20 -4.54 -9.85
C LYS A 128 37.44 -3.71 -10.19
N HIS A 129 37.28 -2.40 -10.33
CA HIS A 129 38.34 -1.45 -10.71
C HIS A 129 38.94 -0.65 -9.55
N GLY A 130 38.74 -1.09 -8.32
CA GLY A 130 39.37 -0.48 -7.14
C GLY A 130 38.90 0.95 -6.80
N LYS A 131 37.75 1.38 -7.30
CA LYS A 131 37.15 2.69 -7.01
C LYS A 131 36.37 2.69 -5.69
N TYR A 132 37.03 2.32 -4.59
CA TYR A 132 36.41 2.11 -3.28
C TYR A 132 35.78 3.38 -2.69
N VAL A 133 36.36 4.55 -2.95
CA VAL A 133 35.81 5.84 -2.49
C VAL A 133 34.43 6.11 -3.10
N LEU A 134 34.23 5.77 -4.37
CA LEU A 134 32.92 5.89 -5.02
C LEU A 134 31.94 4.88 -4.41
N ALA A 135 32.37 3.64 -4.25
CA ALA A 135 31.53 2.59 -3.66
C ALA A 135 31.05 2.97 -2.25
N GLU A 136 31.93 3.53 -1.42
CA GLU A 136 31.58 4.05 -0.10
C GLU A 136 30.59 5.22 -0.16
N THR A 137 30.77 6.12 -1.12
CA THR A 137 29.85 7.25 -1.30
C THR A 137 28.43 6.77 -1.62
N ILE A 138 28.32 5.76 -2.49
CA ILE A 138 27.03 5.15 -2.84
C ILE A 138 26.43 4.42 -1.63
N LEU A 139 27.23 3.63 -0.90
CA LEU A 139 26.74 2.91 0.27
C LEU A 139 26.26 3.84 1.39
N SER A 140 26.97 4.94 1.64
CA SER A 140 26.60 5.87 2.70
C SER A 140 25.33 6.66 2.36
N LYS A 141 25.16 7.08 1.09
CA LYS A 141 24.07 7.99 0.69
C LYS A 141 22.86 7.31 0.07
N LEU A 142 23.06 6.18 -0.61
CA LEU A 142 22.07 5.55 -1.48
C LEU A 142 21.78 4.10 -1.09
N SER A 143 22.11 3.67 0.13
CA SER A 143 21.88 2.29 0.58
C SER A 143 20.40 1.87 0.52
N SER A 144 19.45 2.80 0.70
CA SER A 144 18.01 2.53 0.56
C SER A 144 17.56 2.15 -0.85
N THR A 145 18.38 2.43 -1.86
CA THR A 145 18.10 2.12 -3.27
C THR A 145 18.65 0.76 -3.70
N LEU A 146 19.42 0.10 -2.84
CA LEU A 146 20.09 -1.15 -3.18
C LEU A 146 19.16 -2.35 -2.96
N PRO A 147 18.91 -3.18 -3.99
CA PRO A 147 18.19 -4.42 -3.82
C PRO A 147 19.00 -5.41 -2.97
N TYR A 148 18.31 -6.26 -2.23
CA TYR A 148 18.92 -7.26 -1.34
C TYR A 148 19.86 -8.23 -2.10
N GLU A 149 19.56 -8.54 -3.36
CA GLU A 149 20.39 -9.38 -4.24
C GLU A 149 21.80 -8.84 -4.46
N TRP A 150 21.98 -7.53 -4.33
CA TRP A 150 23.32 -6.94 -4.40
C TRP A 150 24.21 -7.40 -3.23
N TYR A 151 23.65 -7.58 -2.03
CA TYR A 151 24.39 -8.06 -0.87
C TYR A 151 24.76 -9.55 -1.02
N SER A 152 23.88 -10.36 -1.62
CA SER A 152 24.17 -11.74 -2.02
C SER A 152 25.35 -11.79 -3.01
N TRP A 153 25.35 -10.91 -4.01
CA TRP A 153 26.47 -10.79 -4.94
C TRP A 153 27.76 -10.32 -4.24
N LEU A 154 27.67 -9.34 -3.33
CA LEU A 154 28.81 -8.82 -2.59
C LEU A 154 29.45 -9.91 -1.74
N ARG A 155 28.64 -10.78 -1.12
CA ARG A 155 29.13 -11.96 -0.40
C ARG A 155 30.03 -12.82 -1.29
N GLY A 156 29.57 -13.18 -2.48
CA GLY A 156 30.35 -13.99 -3.42
C GLY A 156 31.62 -13.27 -3.92
N TRP A 157 31.58 -11.94 -3.99
CA TRP A 157 32.78 -11.15 -4.29
C TRP A 157 33.80 -11.17 -3.15
N LEU A 158 33.34 -11.05 -1.89
CA LEU A 158 34.17 -11.08 -0.68
C LEU A 158 34.78 -12.46 -0.42
N ILE A 159 33.93 -13.49 -0.40
CA ILE A 159 34.27 -14.83 0.07
C ILE A 159 34.42 -15.74 -1.15
N ARG A 160 35.67 -15.86 -1.60
CA ARG A 160 36.07 -16.74 -2.70
C ARG A 160 36.91 -17.90 -2.17
N ASN A 161 37.08 -18.92 -3.00
CA ASN A 161 37.95 -20.05 -2.70
C ASN A 161 39.44 -19.68 -2.88
N ASP A 162 39.92 -18.68 -2.13
CA ASP A 162 41.30 -18.19 -2.18
C ASP A 162 41.90 -17.77 -0.83
N GLY A 163 41.27 -18.20 0.26
CA GLY A 163 41.76 -18.08 1.62
C GLY A 163 41.18 -16.90 2.41
N GLU A 164 41.02 -17.09 3.72
CA GLU A 164 40.39 -16.14 4.63
C GLU A 164 41.08 -14.76 4.65
N ALA A 165 42.42 -14.72 4.64
CA ALA A 165 43.17 -13.47 4.64
C ALA A 165 42.83 -12.57 3.43
N ARG A 166 42.61 -13.16 2.24
CA ARG A 166 42.20 -12.39 1.05
C ARG A 166 40.76 -11.91 1.17
N ALA A 167 39.87 -12.73 1.75
CA ALA A 167 38.49 -12.34 2.01
C ALA A 167 38.42 -11.15 2.97
N LEU A 168 39.22 -11.17 4.06
CA LEU A 168 39.32 -10.05 4.99
C LEU A 168 39.91 -8.81 4.32
N GLY A 169 40.95 -8.95 3.49
CA GLY A 169 41.50 -7.82 2.74
C GLY A 169 40.50 -7.18 1.76
N ARG A 170 39.55 -7.96 1.20
CA ARG A 170 38.42 -7.41 0.43
C ARG A 170 37.40 -6.73 1.31
N PHE A 171 37.11 -7.33 2.47
CA PHE A 171 36.15 -6.78 3.42
C PHE A 171 36.61 -5.43 3.96
N ASP A 172 37.88 -5.27 4.33
CA ASP A 172 38.41 -4.01 4.85
C ASP A 172 38.24 -2.83 3.87
N LYS A 173 38.29 -3.11 2.56
CA LYS A 173 38.07 -2.12 1.51
C LYS A 173 36.64 -1.59 1.43
N VAL A 174 35.66 -2.35 1.92
CA VAL A 174 34.22 -1.99 1.85
C VAL A 174 33.59 -1.78 3.24
N LYS A 175 34.25 -2.24 4.30
CA LYS A 175 33.76 -2.25 5.69
C LYS A 175 33.28 -0.88 6.15
N ARG A 176 33.99 0.20 5.81
CA ARG A 176 33.61 1.57 6.17
C ARG A 176 32.29 1.96 5.52
N GLY A 177 32.16 1.80 4.20
CA GLY A 177 30.93 2.09 3.46
C GLY A 177 29.74 1.25 3.92
N LEU A 178 29.95 -0.04 4.18
CA LEU A 178 28.91 -0.91 4.74
C LEU A 178 28.48 -0.45 6.13
N SER A 179 29.43 -0.07 7.00
CA SER A 179 29.11 0.41 8.35
C SER A 179 28.32 1.73 8.29
N LEU A 180 28.67 2.64 7.38
CA LEU A 180 27.89 3.87 7.15
C LEU A 180 26.47 3.56 6.66
N ALA A 181 26.32 2.59 5.75
CA ALA A 181 25.00 2.12 5.30
C ALA A 181 24.18 1.55 6.48
N MET A 182 24.81 0.79 7.37
CA MET A 182 24.17 0.23 8.57
C MET A 182 23.79 1.33 9.60
N SER A 183 24.46 2.48 9.59
CA SER A 183 24.13 3.63 10.44
C SER A 183 23.15 4.63 9.80
N SER A 184 22.63 4.35 8.61
CA SER A 184 21.65 5.21 7.93
C SER A 184 20.26 5.19 8.61
N ASP A 185 19.43 6.17 8.25
CA ASP A 185 18.02 6.28 8.66
C ASP A 185 17.08 5.25 7.97
N ASN A 186 17.63 4.23 7.30
CA ASN A 186 16.86 3.16 6.71
C ASN A 186 16.07 2.38 7.77
N THR A 187 14.96 1.76 7.35
CA THR A 187 14.13 0.91 8.21
C THR A 187 14.95 -0.26 8.78
N LEU A 188 14.52 -0.76 9.94
CA LEU A 188 15.21 -1.84 10.63
C LEU A 188 15.27 -3.10 9.75
N TYR A 189 14.17 -3.45 9.08
CA TYR A 189 14.10 -4.59 8.19
C TYR A 189 15.10 -4.45 7.05
N HIS A 190 15.22 -3.26 6.43
CA HIS A 190 16.12 -3.07 5.29
C HIS A 190 17.59 -3.24 5.70
N LYS A 191 17.95 -2.72 6.87
CA LYS A 191 19.30 -2.87 7.41
C LYS A 191 19.62 -4.33 7.76
N PHE A 192 18.66 -5.05 8.34
CA PHE A 192 18.83 -6.46 8.64
C PHE A 192 18.84 -7.34 7.39
N ASP A 193 18.00 -7.06 6.40
CA ASP A 193 17.95 -7.81 5.15
C ASP A 193 19.29 -7.75 4.40
N ALA A 194 19.92 -6.58 4.41
CA ALA A 194 21.29 -6.41 3.92
C ALA A 194 22.30 -7.30 4.67
N ILE A 195 22.23 -7.38 5.99
CA ILE A 195 23.08 -8.28 6.80
C ILE A 195 22.77 -9.73 6.51
N ALA A 196 21.50 -10.11 6.42
CA ALA A 196 21.06 -11.48 6.20
C ALA A 196 21.56 -12.06 4.87
N HIS A 197 21.59 -11.24 3.81
CA HIS A 197 22.10 -11.65 2.51
C HIS A 197 23.64 -11.62 2.42
N LEU A 198 24.29 -10.70 3.13
CA LEU A 198 25.75 -10.61 3.16
C LEU A 198 26.38 -11.71 4.04
N VAL A 199 25.77 -11.94 5.20
CA VAL A 199 26.19 -12.87 6.26
C VAL A 199 25.01 -13.79 6.60
N PRO A 200 24.63 -14.70 5.69
CA PRO A 200 23.56 -15.67 5.96
C PRO A 200 23.95 -16.59 7.11
N LEU A 201 22.95 -17.12 7.81
CA LEU A 201 23.16 -18.13 8.84
C LEU A 201 23.71 -19.41 8.21
N PRO A 202 24.47 -20.23 8.97
CA PRO A 202 25.03 -21.47 8.43
C PRO A 202 24.00 -22.41 7.79
N LYS A 203 22.78 -22.45 8.33
CA LYS A 203 21.67 -23.27 7.80
C LYS A 203 21.10 -22.77 6.47
N ASP A 204 21.28 -21.48 6.17
CA ASP A 204 20.76 -20.84 4.95
C ASP A 204 21.81 -20.83 3.83
N LEU A 205 23.03 -21.29 4.11
CA LEU A 205 24.09 -21.44 3.12
C LEU A 205 23.88 -22.71 2.27
N PRO A 206 24.15 -22.65 0.95
CA PRO A 206 24.25 -23.85 0.14
C PRO A 206 25.29 -24.83 0.73
N PRO A 207 25.11 -26.16 0.60
CA PRO A 207 26.00 -27.16 1.20
C PRO A 207 27.49 -26.99 0.85
N ASN A 208 27.77 -26.46 -0.34
CA ASN A 208 29.13 -26.25 -0.85
C ASN A 208 29.64 -24.80 -0.68
N ALA A 209 28.91 -23.96 0.07
CA ALA A 209 29.28 -22.56 0.24
C ALA A 209 30.36 -22.40 1.32
N ILE A 210 31.30 -21.48 1.06
CA ILE A 210 32.37 -21.16 2.00
C ILE A 210 31.77 -20.46 3.23
N PRO A 211 32.09 -20.91 4.46
CA PRO A 211 31.62 -20.27 5.68
C PRO A 211 32.06 -18.80 5.78
N THR A 212 31.23 -17.97 6.41
CA THR A 212 31.61 -16.57 6.64
C THR A 212 32.75 -16.48 7.67
N PRO A 213 33.86 -15.77 7.36
CA PRO A 213 34.93 -15.48 8.32
C PRO A 213 34.43 -14.88 9.63
N LYS A 214 35.08 -15.23 10.75
CA LYS A 214 34.64 -14.81 12.09
C LYS A 214 34.57 -13.29 12.22
N SER A 215 35.58 -12.56 11.75
CA SER A 215 35.60 -11.09 11.85
C SER A 215 34.45 -10.39 11.10
N ILE A 216 33.93 -11.00 10.03
CA ILE A 216 32.77 -10.48 9.29
C ILE A 216 31.48 -10.79 10.06
N LYS A 217 31.38 -11.98 10.67
CA LYS A 217 30.26 -12.33 11.57
C LYS A 217 30.21 -11.41 12.79
N ASP A 218 31.35 -11.17 13.43
CA ASP A 218 31.46 -10.28 14.59
C ASP A 218 31.04 -8.85 14.21
N TRP A 219 31.44 -8.37 13.03
CA TRP A 219 30.97 -7.08 12.51
C TRP A 219 29.45 -7.04 12.31
N ALA A 220 28.85 -8.11 11.76
CA ALA A 220 27.40 -8.19 11.58
C ALA A 220 26.66 -8.16 12.94
N GLN A 221 27.10 -8.96 13.91
CA GLN A 221 26.56 -8.98 15.27
C GLN A 221 26.66 -7.61 15.95
N GLN A 222 27.79 -6.90 15.80
CA GLN A 222 27.97 -5.55 16.33
C GLN A 222 26.97 -4.56 15.72
N ASN A 223 26.70 -4.65 14.42
CA ASN A 223 25.70 -3.79 13.77
C ASN A 223 24.28 -4.14 14.19
N ILE A 224 23.96 -5.44 14.34
CA ILE A 224 22.66 -5.88 14.85
C ILE A 224 22.39 -5.29 16.24
N ARG A 225 23.38 -5.30 17.15
CA ARG A 225 23.24 -4.64 18.47
C ARG A 225 22.97 -3.15 18.33
N LYS A 226 23.75 -2.45 17.49
CA LYS A 226 23.56 -1.02 17.20
C LYS A 226 22.18 -0.68 16.62
N PHE A 227 21.54 -1.60 15.92
CA PHE A 227 20.19 -1.36 15.40
C PHE A 227 19.13 -1.26 16.50
N LEU A 228 19.37 -1.96 17.61
CA LEU A 228 18.43 -2.07 18.73
C LEU A 228 18.79 -1.13 19.89
N ASP A 229 19.95 -0.46 19.82
CA ASP A 229 20.33 0.57 20.79
C ASP A 229 19.26 1.69 20.84
N GLY A 230 18.81 2.03 22.05
CA GLY A 230 17.85 3.12 22.30
C GLY A 230 16.38 2.68 22.38
N HIS A 231 15.49 3.38 21.68
CA HIS A 231 14.03 3.19 21.76
C HIS A 231 13.45 2.24 20.67
N GLY A 232 14.32 1.61 19.87
CA GLY A 232 13.90 0.82 18.70
C GLY A 232 13.54 1.67 17.48
N PRO A 233 12.88 1.10 16.46
CA PRO A 233 12.56 1.82 15.22
C PRO A 233 11.58 2.99 15.45
N LYS A 234 11.86 4.16 14.84
CA LYS A 234 11.03 5.37 14.94
C LYS A 234 9.60 5.15 14.39
N GLU A 235 9.49 4.46 13.26
CA GLU A 235 8.22 4.05 12.64
C GLU A 235 8.27 2.52 12.44
N ALA A 236 7.83 1.77 13.46
CA ALA A 236 7.89 0.30 13.43
C ALA A 236 6.89 -0.29 12.42
N THR A 237 7.39 -1.15 11.53
CA THR A 237 6.59 -1.82 10.50
C THR A 237 6.40 -3.31 10.79
N SER A 238 5.49 -3.95 10.06
CA SER A 238 5.30 -5.41 10.14
C SER A 238 6.55 -6.23 9.82
N ARG A 239 7.36 -5.76 8.87
CA ARG A 239 8.62 -6.41 8.48
C ARG A 239 9.67 -6.27 9.57
N ASP A 240 9.74 -5.11 10.22
CA ASP A 240 10.66 -4.90 11.35
C ASP A 240 10.38 -5.89 12.48
N GLY A 241 9.09 -6.21 12.73
CA GLY A 241 8.68 -7.17 13.75
C GLY A 241 9.12 -8.61 13.45
N LEU A 242 9.23 -8.99 12.18
CA LEU A 242 9.79 -10.28 11.78
C LEU A 242 11.32 -10.27 11.88
N SER A 243 11.95 -9.20 11.40
CA SER A 243 13.41 -9.04 11.35
C SER A 243 14.02 -9.05 12.75
N ILE A 244 13.41 -8.36 13.73
CA ILE A 244 13.96 -8.28 15.09
C ILE A 244 14.02 -9.64 15.80
N VAL A 245 13.09 -10.55 15.50
CA VAL A 245 13.16 -11.92 16.00
C VAL A 245 14.23 -12.72 15.26
N ASN A 246 14.34 -12.57 13.93
CA ASN A 246 15.39 -13.26 13.16
C ASN A 246 16.81 -12.81 13.53
N MET A 247 16.98 -11.57 14.02
CA MET A 247 18.27 -11.08 14.52
C MET A 247 18.81 -11.91 15.68
N SER A 248 17.94 -12.49 16.53
CA SER A 248 18.39 -13.28 17.68
C SER A 248 19.17 -14.53 17.26
N LEU A 249 18.88 -15.07 16.07
CA LEU A 249 19.53 -16.26 15.52
C LEU A 249 21.02 -16.04 15.17
N TYR A 250 21.50 -14.80 15.22
CA TYR A 250 22.92 -14.47 15.04
C TYR A 250 23.74 -14.61 16.31
N PHE A 251 23.12 -14.86 17.47
CA PHE A 251 23.78 -14.91 18.76
C PHE A 251 23.78 -16.33 19.33
N GLU A 252 24.76 -16.62 20.20
CA GLU A 252 24.91 -17.93 20.84
C GLU A 252 23.71 -18.27 21.74
N ASP A 253 23.17 -17.26 22.43
CA ASP A 253 21.92 -17.36 23.19
C ASP A 253 20.85 -16.42 22.59
N PRO A 254 20.02 -16.93 21.66
CA PRO A 254 18.92 -16.17 21.08
C PRO A 254 17.89 -15.71 22.12
N ILE A 255 17.67 -16.48 23.19
CA ILE A 255 16.64 -16.20 24.20
C ILE A 255 17.08 -15.03 25.08
N LEU A 256 18.33 -15.05 25.53
CA LEU A 256 18.92 -13.93 26.29
C LEU A 256 18.91 -12.65 25.46
N PHE A 257 19.33 -12.73 24.19
CA PHE A 257 19.27 -11.57 23.28
C PHE A 257 17.84 -11.02 23.13
N MET A 258 16.84 -11.89 22.97
CA MET A 258 15.45 -11.45 22.88
C MET A 258 14.97 -10.80 24.17
N THR A 259 15.33 -11.37 25.32
CA THR A 259 14.95 -10.86 26.64
C THR A 259 15.55 -9.48 26.90
N GLU A 260 16.84 -9.29 26.62
CA GLU A 260 17.55 -8.04 26.90
C GLU A 260 17.30 -6.94 25.87
N SER A 261 17.15 -7.30 24.59
CA SER A 261 17.11 -6.33 23.49
C SER A 261 15.71 -6.18 22.86
N VAL A 262 14.97 -7.27 22.70
CA VAL A 262 13.71 -7.27 21.93
C VAL A 262 12.50 -6.95 22.82
N VAL A 263 12.44 -7.51 24.04
CA VAL A 263 11.33 -7.27 24.98
C VAL A 263 11.18 -5.78 25.33
N PRO A 264 12.24 -5.01 25.65
CA PRO A 264 12.09 -3.59 25.97
C PRO A 264 11.55 -2.76 24.79
N ILE A 265 11.93 -3.11 23.56
CA ILE A 265 11.41 -2.47 22.35
C ILE A 265 9.93 -2.84 22.16
N PHE A 266 9.60 -4.12 22.32
CA PHE A 266 8.23 -4.61 22.22
C PHE A 266 7.29 -3.94 23.23
N GLU A 267 7.75 -3.68 24.45
CA GLU A 267 7.00 -2.99 25.49
C GLU A 267 6.69 -1.53 25.12
N LYS A 268 7.70 -0.80 24.63
CA LYS A 268 7.58 0.62 24.30
C LYS A 268 6.74 0.88 23.05
N GLN A 269 6.68 -0.06 22.11
CA GLN A 269 6.06 0.11 20.79
C GLN A 269 4.53 -0.12 20.77
N THR A 270 3.80 0.43 21.75
CA THR A 270 2.34 0.27 21.87
C THR A 270 1.53 0.88 20.72
N ALA A 271 2.09 1.90 20.06
CA ALA A 271 1.48 2.55 18.89
C ALA A 271 1.62 1.72 17.59
N ALA A 272 2.40 0.64 17.60
CA ALA A 272 2.64 -0.22 16.44
C ALA A 272 2.11 -1.65 16.68
N PRO A 273 0.77 -1.85 16.69
CA PRO A 273 0.17 -3.15 17.01
C PRO A 273 0.60 -4.26 16.05
N LEU A 274 0.65 -4.00 14.74
CA LEU A 274 1.05 -5.01 13.75
C LEU A 274 2.50 -5.47 13.95
N PHE A 275 3.42 -4.57 14.30
CA PHE A 275 4.80 -4.92 14.66
C PHE A 275 4.84 -5.92 15.81
N ARG A 276 4.09 -5.67 16.88
CA ARG A 276 4.02 -6.54 18.06
C ARG A 276 3.39 -7.90 17.74
N PHE A 277 2.31 -7.94 16.97
CA PHE A 277 1.71 -9.19 16.51
C PHE A 277 2.68 -10.02 15.65
N LYS A 278 3.49 -9.37 14.80
CA LYS A 278 4.46 -10.06 13.94
C LYS A 278 5.64 -10.63 14.72
N ILE A 279 6.08 -9.99 15.80
CA ILE A 279 7.07 -10.56 16.71
C ILE A 279 6.57 -11.89 17.30
N LEU A 280 5.38 -11.87 17.92
CA LEU A 280 4.79 -13.07 18.52
C LEU A 280 4.55 -14.17 17.49
N SER A 281 4.01 -13.80 16.33
CA SER A 281 3.79 -14.75 15.22
C SER A 281 5.10 -15.37 14.74
N ARG A 282 6.23 -14.64 14.73
CA ARG A 282 7.51 -15.20 14.29
C ARG A 282 8.11 -16.14 15.33
N LEU A 283 7.97 -15.83 16.63
CA LEU A 283 8.38 -16.72 17.72
C LEU A 283 7.69 -18.09 17.60
N MET A 284 6.38 -18.10 17.31
CA MET A 284 5.67 -19.35 17.08
C MET A 284 6.24 -20.20 15.95
N VAL A 285 6.55 -19.56 14.82
CA VAL A 285 7.09 -20.27 13.66
C VAL A 285 8.44 -20.90 14.00
N LEU A 286 9.31 -20.15 14.68
CA LEU A 286 10.63 -20.63 15.11
C LEU A 286 10.58 -21.69 16.23
N MET A 287 9.49 -21.72 16.99
CA MET A 287 9.22 -22.78 17.96
C MET A 287 8.73 -24.04 17.24
N ALA A 288 7.81 -23.90 16.29
CA ALA A 288 7.23 -25.02 15.54
C ALA A 288 8.24 -25.69 14.59
N ASP A 289 9.18 -24.91 14.03
CA ASP A 289 10.25 -25.42 13.16
C ASP A 289 11.45 -26.01 13.93
N GLY A 290 11.44 -25.94 15.27
CA GLY A 290 12.50 -26.45 16.14
C GLY A 290 13.78 -25.61 16.14
N THR A 291 13.79 -24.41 15.54
CA THR A 291 14.96 -23.51 15.54
C THR A 291 15.27 -22.98 16.93
N LEU A 292 14.27 -22.73 17.75
CA LEU A 292 14.42 -22.21 19.12
C LEU A 292 13.89 -23.21 20.15
N PRO A 293 14.47 -23.23 21.38
CA PRO A 293 14.08 -24.20 22.41
C PRO A 293 12.66 -23.92 22.91
N SER A 294 11.80 -24.95 22.89
CA SER A 294 10.36 -24.77 23.06
C SER A 294 9.97 -24.21 24.43
N LYS A 295 10.62 -24.64 25.51
CA LYS A 295 10.26 -24.25 26.88
C LYS A 295 10.48 -22.76 27.14
N GLU A 296 11.68 -22.27 26.89
CA GLU A 296 12.10 -20.89 27.12
C GLU A 296 11.34 -19.93 26.19
N VAL A 297 11.11 -20.32 24.94
CA VAL A 297 10.31 -19.53 23.99
C VAL A 297 8.86 -19.41 24.45
N VAL A 298 8.26 -20.49 25.00
CA VAL A 298 6.90 -20.46 25.53
C VAL A 298 6.79 -19.50 26.71
N GLU A 299 7.74 -19.52 27.65
CA GLU A 299 7.76 -18.61 28.80
C GLU A 299 7.93 -17.14 28.39
N LEU A 300 8.87 -16.86 27.49
CA LEU A 300 9.07 -15.53 26.92
C LEU A 300 7.81 -15.04 26.17
N SER A 301 7.26 -15.92 25.32
CA SER A 301 6.04 -15.67 24.55
C SER A 301 4.85 -15.34 25.44
N ARG A 302 4.67 -16.07 26.55
CA ARG A 302 3.62 -15.82 27.55
C ARG A 302 3.76 -14.43 28.16
N THR A 303 4.98 -14.05 28.51
CA THR A 303 5.29 -12.72 29.07
C THR A 303 4.94 -11.61 28.08
N MET A 304 5.42 -11.73 26.83
CA MET A 304 5.16 -10.73 25.79
C MET A 304 3.67 -10.68 25.38
N ALA A 305 2.98 -11.82 25.31
CA ALA A 305 1.55 -11.87 25.03
C ALA A 305 0.74 -11.17 26.14
N ARG A 306 1.10 -11.39 27.41
CA ARG A 306 0.49 -10.68 28.55
C ARG A 306 0.68 -9.16 28.42
N MET A 307 1.90 -8.71 28.17
CA MET A 307 2.20 -7.28 27.96
C MET A 307 1.39 -6.68 26.81
N LEU A 308 1.21 -7.42 25.70
CA LEU A 308 0.38 -6.99 24.57
C LEU A 308 -1.08 -6.83 25.00
N ILE A 309 -1.66 -7.87 25.62
CA ILE A 309 -3.05 -7.85 26.05
C ILE A 309 -3.29 -6.71 27.04
N GLU A 310 -2.38 -6.45 27.97
CA GLU A 310 -2.54 -5.42 29.00
C GLU A 310 -2.42 -4.00 28.42
N SER A 311 -1.44 -3.76 27.55
CA SER A 311 -1.15 -2.42 27.00
C SER A 311 -1.95 -2.05 25.74
N GLN A 312 -2.38 -3.01 24.93
CA GLN A 312 -3.02 -2.71 23.64
C GLN A 312 -4.45 -2.18 23.81
N ASP A 313 -4.76 -1.03 23.22
CA ASP A 313 -6.15 -0.61 23.04
C ASP A 313 -6.70 -1.21 21.72
N PHE A 314 -7.67 -2.12 21.83
CA PHE A 314 -8.24 -2.80 20.67
C PHE A 314 -9.20 -1.88 19.87
N THR A 315 -9.63 -0.76 20.45
CA THR A 315 -10.47 0.25 19.76
C THR A 315 -9.68 1.07 18.74
N LEU A 316 -8.36 1.10 18.85
CA LEU A 316 -7.46 1.80 17.93
C LEU A 316 -7.04 0.96 16.72
N LEU A 317 -7.35 -0.34 16.72
CA LEU A 317 -7.07 -1.20 15.58
C LEU A 317 -7.89 -0.78 14.36
N ARG A 318 -7.27 -0.87 13.19
CA ARG A 318 -7.87 -0.54 11.89
C ARG A 318 -7.68 -1.68 10.92
N ASP A 319 -8.66 -1.91 10.06
CA ASP A 319 -8.60 -2.96 9.04
C ASP A 319 -7.83 -2.49 7.81
N ALA A 320 -6.75 -3.21 7.47
CA ALA A 320 -5.89 -2.87 6.35
C ALA A 320 -6.65 -2.88 5.00
N ASN A 321 -7.65 -3.75 4.84
CA ASN A 321 -8.45 -3.83 3.62
C ASN A 321 -9.37 -2.62 3.48
N VAL A 322 -9.93 -2.14 4.60
CA VAL A 322 -10.77 -0.93 4.63
C VAL A 322 -9.94 0.30 4.26
N LEU A 323 -8.78 0.47 4.89
CA LEU A 323 -7.88 1.60 4.59
C LEU A 323 -7.36 1.55 3.15
N SER A 324 -6.98 0.37 2.64
CA SER A 324 -6.56 0.21 1.24
C SER A 324 -7.67 0.57 0.25
N ALA A 325 -8.92 0.20 0.56
CA ALA A 325 -10.06 0.58 -0.28
C ALA A 325 -10.35 2.10 -0.23
N GLN A 326 -10.09 2.75 0.91
CA GLN A 326 -10.18 4.21 1.03
C GLN A 326 -9.08 4.91 0.21
N GLU A 327 -7.86 4.38 0.22
CA GLU A 327 -6.75 4.89 -0.59
C GLU A 327 -7.08 4.82 -2.09
N LYS A 328 -7.58 3.68 -2.57
CA LYS A 328 -7.94 3.46 -3.99
C LYS A 328 -9.09 4.34 -4.48
N LYS A 329 -10.06 4.67 -3.62
CA LYS A 329 -11.20 5.51 -3.99
C LYS A 329 -10.85 7.00 -4.09
N ARG A 330 -9.64 7.39 -3.67
CA ARG A 330 -9.21 8.78 -3.70
C ARG A 330 -8.88 9.20 -5.15
N LYS A 331 -9.69 10.11 -5.69
CA LYS A 331 -9.32 10.87 -6.90
C LYS A 331 -8.49 12.08 -6.46
N PRO A 332 -7.28 12.32 -7.00
CA PRO A 332 -6.59 13.59 -6.79
C PRO A 332 -7.47 14.69 -7.40
N GLU A 333 -7.95 15.64 -6.59
CA GLU A 333 -8.66 16.79 -7.14
C GLU A 333 -7.61 17.76 -7.74
N PRO A 334 -7.67 18.08 -9.04
CA PRO A 334 -6.59 18.79 -9.75
C PRO A 334 -6.25 20.20 -9.22
N TRP A 335 -7.05 20.74 -8.31
CA TRP A 335 -7.01 22.15 -7.89
C TRP A 335 -6.86 22.34 -6.37
N MET A 336 -6.66 21.26 -5.59
CA MET A 336 -6.36 21.39 -4.16
C MET A 336 -4.85 21.52 -3.91
N ASP A 337 -4.50 22.47 -3.03
CA ASP A 337 -3.17 22.76 -2.51
C ASP A 337 -2.38 21.51 -2.07
N ASP A 338 -1.26 21.29 -2.74
CA ASP A 338 -0.38 20.10 -2.71
C ASP A 338 0.01 19.68 -1.27
N ASN A 339 0.18 20.67 -0.37
CA ASN A 339 0.71 20.43 0.98
C ASN A 339 -0.30 19.76 1.93
N ARG A 340 -1.60 20.07 1.79
CA ARG A 340 -2.66 19.45 2.62
C ARG A 340 -2.92 18.01 2.20
N ASP A 341 -2.81 17.70 0.92
CA ASP A 341 -2.93 16.35 0.40
C ASP A 341 -1.82 15.44 0.94
N LEU A 342 -0.56 15.89 0.85
CA LEU A 342 0.63 15.19 1.34
C LEU A 342 0.54 14.78 2.81
N SER A 343 0.03 15.66 3.69
CA SER A 343 -0.11 15.36 5.12
C SER A 343 -1.09 14.20 5.38
N ARG A 344 -2.24 14.20 4.69
CA ARG A 344 -3.26 13.16 4.79
C ARG A 344 -2.78 11.84 4.19
N VAL A 345 -2.05 11.89 3.08
CA VAL A 345 -1.42 10.70 2.48
C VAL A 345 -0.41 10.08 3.43
N ARG A 346 0.45 10.88 4.06
CA ARG A 346 1.39 10.39 5.07
C ARG A 346 0.67 9.74 6.25
N GLN A 347 -0.40 10.36 6.75
CA GLN A 347 -1.20 9.79 7.83
C GLN A 347 -1.84 8.45 7.44
N LEU A 348 -2.46 8.37 6.26
CA LEU A 348 -3.09 7.14 5.78
C LEU A 348 -2.05 6.01 5.61
N ARG A 349 -0.87 6.32 5.06
CA ARG A 349 0.23 5.35 4.94
C ARG A 349 0.71 4.84 6.29
N ARG A 350 0.87 5.72 7.30
CA ARG A 350 1.22 5.32 8.68
C ARG A 350 0.15 4.44 9.31
N GLN A 351 -1.13 4.74 9.07
CA GLN A 351 -2.23 3.89 9.54
C GLN A 351 -2.18 2.53 8.86
N LEU A 352 -1.96 2.49 7.54
CA LEU A 352 -1.87 1.25 6.77
C LEU A 352 -0.71 0.36 7.24
N GLN A 353 0.45 0.95 7.55
CA GLN A 353 1.61 0.24 8.09
C GLN A 353 1.33 -0.48 9.42
N ASN A 354 0.39 0.04 10.21
CA ASN A 354 0.01 -0.48 11.53
C ASN A 354 -1.36 -1.19 11.54
N ALA A 355 -2.10 -1.14 10.44
CA ALA A 355 -3.40 -1.76 10.31
C ALA A 355 -3.26 -3.28 10.28
N ILE A 356 -4.23 -3.97 10.85
CA ILE A 356 -4.23 -5.44 10.91
C ILE A 356 -5.36 -5.99 10.05
N ILE A 357 -5.38 -7.31 9.90
CA ILE A 357 -6.49 -8.04 9.27
C ILE A 357 -7.01 -9.10 10.26
N TRP A 358 -8.20 -9.62 10.03
CA TRP A 358 -8.83 -10.58 10.94
C TRP A 358 -7.99 -11.86 11.12
N GLU A 359 -7.20 -12.26 10.11
CA GLU A 359 -6.26 -13.36 10.18
C GLU A 359 -5.15 -13.11 11.20
N THR A 360 -4.79 -11.84 11.44
CA THR A 360 -3.82 -11.47 12.49
C THR A 360 -4.40 -11.75 13.87
N LEU A 361 -5.67 -11.39 14.09
CA LEU A 361 -6.39 -11.70 15.34
C LEU A 361 -6.61 -13.22 15.51
N ARG A 362 -6.96 -13.92 14.44
CA ARG A 362 -7.09 -15.38 14.43
C ARG A 362 -5.80 -16.07 14.85
N ASN A 363 -4.68 -15.71 14.21
CA ASN A 363 -3.38 -16.31 14.49
C ASN A 363 -2.91 -15.99 15.92
N PHE A 364 -3.15 -14.76 16.39
CA PHE A 364 -2.89 -14.40 17.78
C PHE A 364 -3.78 -15.18 18.75
N PHE A 365 -5.06 -15.38 18.44
CA PHE A 365 -5.95 -16.16 19.29
C PHE A 365 -5.52 -17.64 19.37
N LEU A 366 -5.16 -18.23 18.23
CA LEU A 366 -4.58 -19.57 18.17
C LEU A 366 -3.28 -19.67 18.97
N PHE A 367 -2.43 -18.64 18.90
CA PHE A 367 -1.22 -18.55 19.72
C PHE A 367 -1.51 -18.59 21.21
N LEU A 368 -2.47 -17.77 21.69
CA LEU A 368 -2.84 -17.74 23.10
C LEU A 368 -3.33 -19.09 23.60
N HIS A 369 -4.02 -19.85 22.74
CA HIS A 369 -4.46 -21.20 23.04
C HIS A 369 -3.27 -22.18 23.17
N GLN A 370 -2.33 -22.14 22.23
CA GLN A 370 -1.14 -23.00 22.25
C GLN A 370 -0.19 -22.72 23.43
N LEU A 371 -0.19 -21.49 23.95
CA LEU A 371 0.59 -21.12 25.15
C LEU A 371 -0.02 -21.58 26.49
N GLY A 372 -1.23 -22.17 26.44
CA GLY A 372 -2.03 -22.51 27.61
C GLY A 372 -1.34 -23.45 28.60
N GLY A 373 -1.48 -23.11 29.89
CA GLY A 373 -1.08 -23.90 31.06
C GLY A 373 -1.95 -23.51 32.27
N GLU A 374 -1.97 -24.35 33.32
CA GLU A 374 -3.00 -24.38 34.40
C GLU A 374 -3.27 -23.07 35.16
N MET A 375 -2.41 -22.05 35.07
CA MET A 375 -2.47 -20.85 35.94
C MET A 375 -2.67 -19.51 35.19
N ASP A 376 -2.53 -19.45 33.87
CA ASP A 376 -2.59 -18.20 33.10
C ASP A 376 -3.47 -18.35 31.84
N GLU A 377 -4.77 -18.13 31.99
CA GLU A 377 -5.71 -18.10 30.86
C GLU A 377 -5.59 -16.76 30.10
N LEU A 378 -4.51 -16.59 29.35
CA LEU A 378 -4.27 -15.40 28.52
C LEU A 378 -5.41 -15.17 27.51
N LYS A 379 -5.98 -16.24 26.96
CA LYS A 379 -7.14 -16.19 26.07
C LYS A 379 -8.35 -15.54 26.77
N ASP A 380 -8.57 -15.83 28.04
CA ASP A 380 -9.67 -15.30 28.83
C ASP A 380 -9.46 -13.82 29.15
N ARG A 381 -8.22 -13.43 29.45
CA ARG A 381 -7.84 -12.02 29.60
C ARG A 381 -8.07 -11.22 28.32
N PHE A 382 -7.66 -11.78 27.17
CA PHE A 382 -7.88 -11.17 25.86
C PHE A 382 -9.38 -10.97 25.58
N MET A 383 -10.18 -12.04 25.70
CA MET A 383 -11.63 -11.98 25.45
C MET A 383 -12.32 -11.02 26.40
N THR A 384 -11.99 -11.05 27.70
CA THR A 384 -12.55 -10.15 28.70
C THR A 384 -12.26 -8.69 28.37
N LYS A 385 -11.04 -8.37 27.92
CA LYS A 385 -10.69 -7.00 27.53
C LYS A 385 -11.43 -6.55 26.29
N VAL A 386 -11.55 -7.41 25.26
CA VAL A 386 -12.33 -7.12 24.05
C VAL A 386 -13.80 -6.88 24.40
N ILE A 387 -14.41 -7.71 25.25
CA ILE A 387 -15.79 -7.53 25.73
C ILE A 387 -15.96 -6.16 26.40
N LYS A 388 -15.03 -5.77 27.29
CA LYS A 388 -15.08 -4.46 27.98
C LYS A 388 -14.97 -3.27 27.02
N GLN A 389 -14.31 -3.44 25.87
CA GLN A 389 -14.10 -2.40 24.87
C GLN A 389 -15.11 -2.45 23.72
N ALA A 390 -15.98 -3.46 23.66
CA ALA A 390 -16.82 -3.75 22.51
C ALA A 390 -17.64 -2.54 22.03
N ASN A 391 -18.30 -1.83 22.94
CA ASN A 391 -19.13 -0.65 22.62
C ASN A 391 -18.35 0.56 22.09
N LYS A 392 -17.02 0.58 22.24
CA LYS A 392 -16.12 1.62 21.72
C LYS A 392 -15.44 1.21 20.42
N LEU A 393 -15.59 -0.04 19.98
CA LEU A 393 -15.02 -0.51 18.71
C LEU A 393 -15.71 0.23 17.54
N PRO A 394 -14.96 0.71 16.54
CA PRO A 394 -15.58 1.36 15.38
C PRO A 394 -16.47 0.39 14.60
N ALA A 395 -17.66 0.84 14.20
CA ALA A 395 -18.66 0.00 13.54
C ALA A 395 -18.15 -0.68 12.26
N VAL A 396 -17.34 0.02 11.47
CA VAL A 396 -16.72 -0.54 10.26
C VAL A 396 -15.80 -1.70 10.60
N GLU A 397 -14.97 -1.55 11.63
CA GLU A 397 -14.00 -2.58 12.03
C GLU A 397 -14.67 -3.76 12.73
N LEU A 398 -15.75 -3.50 13.49
CA LEU A 398 -16.63 -4.55 14.01
C LEU A 398 -17.10 -5.45 12.87
N PHE A 399 -17.65 -4.84 11.81
CA PHE A 399 -18.16 -5.57 10.65
C PHE A 399 -17.03 -6.23 9.84
N SER A 400 -15.98 -5.49 9.47
CA SER A 400 -14.98 -5.95 8.50
C SER A 400 -13.93 -6.90 9.10
N MET A 401 -13.56 -6.73 10.37
CA MET A 401 -12.45 -7.42 11.02
C MET A 401 -12.86 -8.31 12.19
N TRP A 402 -13.75 -7.86 13.09
CA TRP A 402 -14.12 -8.65 14.27
C TRP A 402 -15.11 -9.79 13.95
N ILE A 403 -16.09 -9.57 13.06
CA ILE A 403 -17.01 -10.66 12.66
C ILE A 403 -16.31 -11.82 11.94
N PRO A 404 -15.40 -11.62 10.95
CA PRO A 404 -14.64 -12.74 10.39
C PRO A 404 -13.74 -13.41 11.41
N PHE A 405 -13.15 -12.65 12.34
CA PHE A 405 -12.39 -13.23 13.44
C PHE A 405 -13.27 -14.19 14.25
N LEU A 406 -14.49 -13.77 14.64
CA LEU A 406 -15.46 -14.65 15.33
C LEU A 406 -15.84 -15.87 14.50
N GLN A 407 -16.03 -15.71 13.19
CA GLN A 407 -16.30 -16.84 12.31
C GLN A 407 -15.15 -17.86 12.36
N SER A 408 -13.92 -17.38 12.22
CA SER A 408 -12.72 -18.23 12.23
C SER A 408 -12.39 -18.82 13.59
N SER A 409 -12.81 -18.19 14.69
CA SER A 409 -12.57 -18.73 16.02
C SER A 409 -13.45 -19.95 16.31
N ILE A 410 -14.62 -20.08 15.69
CA ILE A 410 -15.45 -21.31 15.80
C ILE A 410 -14.66 -22.53 15.32
N GLU A 411 -13.93 -22.42 14.21
CA GLU A 411 -13.09 -23.50 13.69
C GLU A 411 -12.00 -23.89 14.69
N ILE A 412 -11.39 -22.91 15.35
CA ILE A 412 -10.38 -23.13 16.40
C ILE A 412 -11.02 -23.86 17.60
N LEU A 413 -12.19 -23.41 18.06
CA LEU A 413 -12.89 -24.07 19.19
C LEU A 413 -13.24 -25.52 18.88
N LYS A 414 -13.67 -25.81 17.64
CA LYS A 414 -13.97 -27.17 17.19
C LYS A 414 -12.71 -28.04 17.11
N LEU A 415 -11.64 -27.52 16.53
CA LEU A 415 -10.35 -28.23 16.43
C LEU A 415 -9.81 -28.61 17.82
N GLU A 416 -9.94 -27.68 18.76
CA GLU A 416 -9.45 -27.82 20.15
C GLU A 416 -10.47 -28.48 21.09
N LYS A 417 -11.60 -28.95 20.56
CA LYS A 417 -12.69 -29.61 21.30
C LYS A 417 -13.22 -28.78 22.49
N ILE A 418 -13.17 -27.45 22.38
CA ILE A 418 -13.73 -26.54 23.38
C ILE A 418 -15.25 -26.43 23.14
N PRO A 419 -16.10 -26.66 24.16
CA PRO A 419 -17.54 -26.51 24.01
C PRO A 419 -17.94 -25.08 23.63
N LEU A 420 -18.79 -24.93 22.60
CA LEU A 420 -19.35 -23.63 22.22
C LEU A 420 -20.26 -23.03 23.32
N THR A 421 -20.67 -23.85 24.29
CA THR A 421 -21.46 -23.45 25.47
C THR A 421 -20.61 -22.80 26.57
N THR A 422 -19.29 -22.69 26.40
CA THR A 422 -18.44 -22.04 27.40
C THR A 422 -18.86 -20.56 27.57
N PRO A 423 -19.22 -20.10 28.80
CA PRO A 423 -19.89 -18.81 29.01
C PRO A 423 -19.13 -17.58 28.50
N LEU A 424 -17.80 -17.58 28.60
CA LEU A 424 -16.99 -16.44 28.15
C LEU A 424 -17.03 -16.26 26.62
N TYR A 425 -17.06 -17.38 25.88
CA TYR A 425 -17.21 -17.35 24.42
C TYR A 425 -18.60 -16.88 24.03
N GLN A 426 -19.66 -17.43 24.64
CA GLN A 426 -21.03 -16.96 24.39
C GLN A 426 -21.14 -15.45 24.64
N LYS A 427 -20.58 -14.97 25.76
CA LYS A 427 -20.56 -13.53 26.08
C LYS A 427 -19.80 -12.70 25.05
N LEU A 428 -18.63 -13.17 24.60
CA LEU A 428 -17.86 -12.49 23.55
C LEU A 428 -18.67 -12.37 22.25
N PHE A 429 -19.23 -13.49 21.77
CA PHE A 429 -20.00 -13.55 20.53
C PHE A 429 -21.23 -12.65 20.62
N SER A 430 -22.07 -12.82 21.64
CA SER A 430 -23.27 -11.98 21.82
C SER A 430 -22.92 -10.51 21.92
N THR A 431 -21.90 -10.13 22.70
CA THR A 431 -21.53 -8.72 22.85
C THR A 431 -21.10 -8.09 21.54
N LEU A 432 -20.19 -8.74 20.79
CA LEU A 432 -19.67 -8.19 19.54
C LEU A 432 -20.72 -8.20 18.42
N VAL A 433 -21.52 -9.25 18.30
CA VAL A 433 -22.61 -9.35 17.31
C VAL A 433 -23.66 -8.28 17.57
N LEU A 434 -24.15 -8.14 18.81
CA LEU A 434 -25.14 -7.12 19.16
C LEU A 434 -24.60 -5.70 18.95
N THR A 435 -23.32 -5.47 19.29
CA THR A 435 -22.70 -4.16 19.07
C THR A 435 -22.55 -3.85 17.58
N MET A 436 -22.20 -4.84 16.76
CA MET A 436 -22.14 -4.69 15.31
C MET A 436 -23.52 -4.38 14.72
N LEU A 437 -24.58 -5.11 15.12
CA LEU A 437 -25.94 -4.81 14.68
C LEU A 437 -26.38 -3.41 15.08
N LYS A 438 -26.09 -2.97 16.31
CA LYS A 438 -26.43 -1.62 16.77
C LYS A 438 -25.66 -0.53 16.03
N GLY A 439 -24.36 -0.70 15.84
CA GLY A 439 -23.46 0.34 15.33
C GLY A 439 -23.33 0.37 13.80
N TYR A 440 -23.24 -0.79 13.15
CA TYR A 440 -23.05 -0.90 11.70
C TYR A 440 -24.38 -0.97 10.95
N LEU A 441 -25.27 -1.88 11.32
CA LEU A 441 -26.58 -1.99 10.67
C LEU A 441 -27.46 -0.78 11.03
N GLY A 442 -27.59 -0.51 12.33
CA GLY A 442 -28.43 0.56 12.85
C GLY A 442 -29.93 0.27 12.71
N SER A 443 -30.76 1.21 13.17
CA SER A 443 -32.22 1.08 13.07
C SER A 443 -32.70 1.25 11.62
N GLU A 444 -33.75 0.51 11.26
CA GLU A 444 -34.46 0.70 9.99
C GLU A 444 -35.04 2.13 9.96
N PRO A 445 -34.76 2.93 8.91
CA PRO A 445 -35.33 4.27 8.76
C PRO A 445 -36.86 4.22 8.79
N GLN A 446 -37.49 5.07 9.61
CA GLN A 446 -38.95 5.10 9.83
C GLN A 446 -39.63 6.32 9.17
N GLY A 447 -38.91 7.13 8.39
CA GLY A 447 -39.45 8.34 7.80
C GLY A 447 -40.42 8.07 6.65
N SER A 448 -41.41 8.95 6.49
CA SER A 448 -42.24 8.95 5.28
C SER A 448 -41.38 9.36 4.09
N VAL A 449 -41.41 8.56 3.02
CA VAL A 449 -40.65 8.83 1.80
C VAL A 449 -41.25 10.03 1.08
N ASN A 450 -40.60 11.19 1.21
CA ASN A 450 -41.01 12.43 0.58
C ASN A 450 -39.80 13.19 -0.02
N TRP A 451 -40.07 14.33 -0.66
CA TRP A 451 -39.08 15.18 -1.31
C TRP A 451 -38.50 16.28 -0.40
N SER A 452 -38.82 16.30 0.89
CA SER A 452 -38.28 17.29 1.81
C SER A 452 -36.78 17.06 2.02
N MET A 453 -36.00 18.14 1.94
CA MET A 453 -34.54 18.15 2.07
C MET A 453 -34.10 19.24 3.04
N ALA A 454 -32.88 19.12 3.55
CA ALA A 454 -32.24 20.22 4.25
C ALA A 454 -32.05 21.43 3.31
N GLY A 455 -32.28 22.62 3.84
CA GLY A 455 -32.08 23.88 3.13
C GLY A 455 -30.59 24.24 2.98
N VAL A 456 -30.34 25.33 2.25
CA VAL A 456 -29.04 25.99 2.15
C VAL A 456 -28.84 26.96 3.33
N ASP A 457 -27.59 27.09 3.76
CA ASP A 457 -27.19 28.02 4.84
C ASP A 457 -27.03 29.45 4.28
N CYS A 458 -28.18 30.14 4.14
CA CYS A 458 -28.29 31.52 3.72
C CYS A 458 -29.68 32.10 4.07
N TRP A 459 -29.70 33.34 4.55
CA TRP A 459 -30.90 34.06 4.97
C TRP A 459 -31.31 35.20 4.03
N CYS A 460 -30.88 35.18 2.77
CA CYS A 460 -31.37 36.16 1.79
C CYS A 460 -32.76 35.75 1.30
N GLU A 461 -33.56 36.72 0.85
CA GLU A 461 -34.93 36.51 0.35
C GLU A 461 -35.00 35.42 -0.74
N ASP A 462 -34.02 35.36 -1.63
CA ASP A 462 -33.96 34.31 -2.66
C ASP A 462 -33.76 32.92 -2.06
N CYS A 463 -32.85 32.80 -1.08
CA CYS A 463 -32.58 31.52 -0.42
C CYS A 463 -33.70 31.10 0.52
N GLU A 464 -34.51 32.01 1.05
CA GLU A 464 -35.74 31.67 1.76
C GLU A 464 -36.74 30.96 0.84
N HIS A 465 -36.95 31.46 -0.37
CA HIS A 465 -37.79 30.80 -1.38
C HIS A 465 -37.20 29.45 -1.84
N LEU A 466 -35.88 29.34 -1.95
CA LEU A 466 -35.20 28.08 -2.22
C LEU A 466 -35.38 27.08 -1.07
N ASN A 467 -35.23 27.53 0.17
CA ASN A 467 -35.38 26.71 1.37
C ASN A 467 -36.81 26.24 1.56
N ALA A 468 -37.80 27.10 1.29
CA ALA A 468 -39.21 26.71 1.27
C ALA A 468 -39.49 25.62 0.21
N PHE A 469 -38.90 25.74 -0.98
CA PHE A 469 -38.98 24.68 -2.00
C PHE A 469 -38.30 23.38 -1.56
N LEU A 470 -37.08 23.46 -1.01
CA LEU A 470 -36.33 22.30 -0.54
C LEU A 470 -37.06 21.56 0.59
N ALA A 471 -37.67 22.30 1.53
CA ALA A 471 -38.48 21.76 2.60
C ALA A 471 -39.81 21.15 2.14
N HIS A 472 -40.30 21.50 0.95
CA HIS A 472 -41.60 21.06 0.46
C HIS A 472 -41.63 19.53 0.15
N PRO A 473 -42.61 18.76 0.67
CA PRO A 473 -42.60 17.29 0.61
C PRO A 473 -42.95 16.70 -0.75
N THR A 474 -43.65 17.45 -1.61
CA THR A 474 -44.15 16.96 -2.91
C THR A 474 -43.59 17.70 -4.13
N LYS A 475 -43.03 18.91 -3.96
CA LYS A 475 -42.52 19.69 -5.09
C LYS A 475 -41.14 19.17 -5.48
N VAL A 476 -41.04 18.72 -6.74
CA VAL A 476 -39.82 18.13 -7.33
C VAL A 476 -38.99 19.16 -8.08
N SER A 477 -39.64 20.12 -8.74
CA SER A 477 -38.97 21.20 -9.47
C SER A 477 -39.54 22.57 -9.09
N ALA A 478 -38.69 23.58 -9.12
CA ALA A 478 -39.06 24.98 -8.97
C ALA A 478 -38.31 25.84 -9.99
N ARG A 479 -39.00 26.89 -10.45
CA ARG A 479 -38.53 27.79 -11.50
C ARG A 479 -38.42 29.19 -10.93
N TYR A 480 -37.25 29.80 -11.06
CA TYR A 480 -36.96 31.12 -10.52
C TYR A 480 -36.45 32.05 -11.63
N PRO A 481 -37.29 32.96 -12.17
CA PRO A 481 -36.85 34.00 -13.10
C PRO A 481 -35.98 35.01 -12.37
N MET A 482 -34.69 35.12 -12.71
CA MET A 482 -33.76 35.99 -11.98
C MET A 482 -32.53 36.40 -12.80
N SER A 483 -31.88 37.48 -12.38
CA SER A 483 -30.69 38.03 -13.02
C SER A 483 -29.47 37.10 -12.92
N LYS A 484 -28.44 37.37 -13.73
CA LYS A 484 -27.21 36.56 -13.77
C LYS A 484 -26.54 36.45 -12.39
N GLN A 485 -26.49 37.54 -11.62
CA GLN A 485 -25.85 37.57 -10.30
C GLN A 485 -26.62 36.70 -9.28
N ARG A 486 -27.95 36.82 -9.23
CA ARG A 486 -28.80 36.01 -8.34
C ARG A 486 -28.72 34.51 -8.66
N ARG A 487 -28.66 34.15 -9.95
CA ARG A 487 -28.41 32.75 -10.36
C ARG A 487 -27.06 32.21 -9.91
N PHE A 488 -26.02 33.03 -10.03
CA PHE A 488 -24.68 32.64 -9.59
C PHE A 488 -24.64 32.39 -8.09
N HIS A 489 -25.35 33.21 -7.30
CA HIS A 489 -25.53 32.99 -5.88
C HIS A 489 -26.22 31.64 -5.57
N PHE A 490 -27.33 31.31 -6.26
CA PHE A 490 -27.99 30.01 -6.12
C PHE A 490 -27.05 28.84 -6.44
N HIS A 491 -26.28 28.95 -7.53
CA HIS A 491 -25.31 27.93 -7.91
C HIS A 491 -24.31 27.66 -6.77
N GLN A 492 -23.73 28.73 -6.21
CA GLN A 492 -22.77 28.63 -5.11
C GLN A 492 -23.38 28.00 -3.86
N LYS A 493 -24.59 28.43 -3.46
CA LYS A 493 -25.24 27.94 -2.25
C LYS A 493 -25.70 26.49 -2.35
N ILE A 494 -26.26 26.08 -3.49
CA ILE A 494 -26.64 24.68 -3.74
C ILE A 494 -25.39 23.78 -3.74
N GLN A 495 -24.31 24.21 -4.39
CA GLN A 495 -23.06 23.45 -4.44
C GLN A 495 -22.41 23.34 -3.04
N ALA A 496 -22.39 24.44 -2.28
CA ALA A 496 -21.85 24.45 -0.92
C ALA A 496 -22.64 23.54 0.03
N ALA A 497 -23.97 23.54 -0.08
CA ALA A 497 -24.85 22.73 0.76
C ALA A 497 -24.89 21.24 0.38
N ARG A 498 -24.36 20.86 -0.79
CA ARG A 498 -24.32 19.47 -1.31
C ARG A 498 -25.68 18.78 -1.27
N VAL A 499 -26.76 19.54 -1.51
CA VAL A 499 -28.12 19.02 -1.55
C VAL A 499 -28.30 18.21 -2.83
N ALA A 500 -29.07 17.11 -2.78
CA ALA A 500 -29.35 16.25 -3.93
C ALA A 500 -30.33 16.90 -4.92
N CYS A 501 -29.87 17.97 -5.57
CA CYS A 501 -30.60 18.75 -6.55
C CYS A 501 -29.70 19.02 -7.76
N THR A 502 -30.32 19.17 -8.93
CA THR A 502 -29.70 19.75 -10.13
C THR A 502 -30.23 21.16 -10.31
N HIS A 503 -29.42 22.02 -10.93
CA HIS A 503 -29.82 23.37 -11.27
C HIS A 503 -29.33 23.74 -12.65
N VAL A 504 -30.29 24.05 -13.53
CA VAL A 504 -30.02 24.38 -14.93
C VAL A 504 -30.59 25.78 -15.21
N THR A 505 -29.87 26.56 -16.00
CA THR A 505 -30.37 27.86 -16.47
C THR A 505 -31.01 27.70 -17.84
N GLU A 506 -32.32 27.91 -17.91
CA GLU A 506 -33.03 28.05 -19.18
C GLU A 506 -32.86 29.47 -19.73
N ARG A 507 -32.50 29.56 -21.01
CA ARG A 507 -32.13 30.81 -21.68
C ARG A 507 -33.20 31.30 -22.67
N ASN A 508 -34.46 30.94 -22.42
CA ASN A 508 -35.63 31.21 -23.27
C ASN A 508 -36.52 32.35 -22.75
N THR A 509 -36.24 32.92 -21.57
CA THR A 509 -37.03 34.00 -20.95
C THR A 509 -36.13 35.21 -20.63
N ASN A 510 -36.70 36.41 -20.51
CA ASN A 510 -35.98 37.56 -19.94
C ASN A 510 -36.75 38.11 -18.72
N PRO A 511 -36.20 38.01 -17.49
CA PRO A 511 -34.91 37.39 -17.14
C PRO A 511 -34.89 35.88 -17.38
N ASN A 512 -33.72 35.34 -17.75
CA ASN A 512 -33.49 33.90 -17.92
C ASN A 512 -33.88 33.15 -16.62
N THR A 513 -34.39 31.93 -16.71
CA THR A 513 -34.96 31.20 -15.57
C THR A 513 -33.99 30.16 -15.02
N MET A 514 -33.82 30.08 -13.69
CA MET A 514 -33.11 28.99 -13.03
C MET A 514 -34.08 27.91 -12.58
N VAL A 515 -33.89 26.69 -13.08
CA VAL A 515 -34.71 25.53 -12.73
C VAL A 515 -33.92 24.67 -11.77
N VAL A 516 -34.44 24.52 -10.56
CA VAL A 516 -33.88 23.65 -9.53
C VAL A 516 -34.75 22.39 -9.45
N THR A 517 -34.16 21.22 -9.63
CA THR A 517 -34.86 19.93 -9.64
C THR A 517 -34.22 18.99 -8.63
N LYS A 518 -35.01 18.51 -7.67
CA LYS A 518 -34.60 17.49 -6.69
C LYS A 518 -34.34 16.17 -7.41
N THR A 519 -33.22 15.52 -7.12
CA THR A 519 -32.79 14.30 -7.84
C THR A 519 -32.95 13.01 -7.07
N SER A 520 -33.10 13.06 -5.75
CA SER A 520 -33.34 11.87 -4.93
C SER A 520 -34.10 12.20 -3.66
N ARG A 521 -34.86 11.25 -3.12
CA ARG A 521 -35.54 11.41 -1.83
C ARG A 521 -34.58 11.00 -0.71
N PRO A 522 -34.23 11.88 0.25
CA PRO A 522 -33.25 11.54 1.29
C PRO A 522 -33.59 10.27 2.07
N GLU A 523 -34.87 10.06 2.39
CA GLU A 523 -35.32 8.88 3.12
C GLU A 523 -35.20 7.59 2.29
N GLU A 524 -35.45 7.65 0.98
CA GLU A 524 -35.23 6.53 0.06
C GLU A 524 -33.74 6.18 -0.07
N VAL A 525 -32.85 7.19 -0.06
CA VAL A 525 -31.40 6.96 -0.04
C VAL A 525 -30.99 6.28 1.28
N ARG A 526 -31.48 6.77 2.43
CA ARG A 526 -31.21 6.16 3.74
C ARG A 526 -31.72 4.72 3.82
N LEU A 527 -32.92 4.46 3.30
CA LEU A 527 -33.52 3.12 3.25
C LEU A 527 -32.69 2.19 2.37
N ARG A 528 -32.30 2.61 1.17
CA ARG A 528 -31.42 1.83 0.28
C ARG A 528 -30.07 1.55 0.91
N ASP A 529 -29.45 2.53 1.56
CA ASP A 529 -28.17 2.35 2.26
C ASP A 529 -28.31 1.38 3.44
N TRP A 530 -29.41 1.46 4.20
CA TRP A 530 -29.71 0.52 5.27
C TRP A 530 -29.97 -0.90 4.74
N GLN A 531 -30.75 -1.04 3.66
CA GLN A 531 -31.01 -2.33 2.99
C GLN A 531 -29.69 -2.96 2.53
N LYS A 532 -28.81 -2.18 1.90
CA LYS A 532 -27.48 -2.65 1.51
C LYS A 532 -26.66 -3.15 2.70
N ARG A 533 -26.66 -2.43 3.83
CA ARG A 533 -25.98 -2.87 5.06
C ARG A 533 -26.62 -4.13 5.64
N ARG A 534 -27.96 -4.24 5.60
CA ARG A 534 -28.68 -5.45 6.01
C ARG A 534 -28.28 -6.65 5.17
N ASP A 535 -28.29 -6.52 3.85
CA ASP A 535 -27.92 -7.60 2.92
C ASP A 535 -26.46 -8.03 3.13
N GLN A 536 -25.57 -7.06 3.36
CA GLN A 536 -24.18 -7.32 3.74
C GLN A 536 -24.06 -8.09 5.07
N CYS A 537 -24.84 -7.72 6.09
CA CYS A 537 -24.90 -8.47 7.35
C CYS A 537 -25.44 -9.89 7.15
N ALA A 538 -26.56 -10.03 6.42
CA ALA A 538 -27.18 -11.32 6.13
C ALA A 538 -26.21 -12.25 5.40
N ALA A 539 -25.55 -11.77 4.35
CA ALA A 539 -24.55 -12.53 3.60
C ALA A 539 -23.35 -12.95 4.47
N LYS A 540 -22.99 -12.15 5.48
CA LYS A 540 -21.87 -12.46 6.38
C LYS A 540 -22.25 -13.51 7.42
N PHE A 541 -23.43 -13.41 8.01
CA PHE A 541 -23.93 -14.40 8.96
C PHE A 541 -24.36 -15.72 8.28
N ALA A 542 -24.73 -15.69 7.00
CA ALA A 542 -24.97 -16.90 6.21
C ALA A 542 -23.74 -17.80 6.09
N LYS A 543 -22.52 -17.27 6.31
CA LYS A 543 -21.28 -18.06 6.31
C LYS A 543 -21.01 -18.79 7.63
N PHE A 544 -21.81 -18.54 8.67
CA PHE A 544 -21.73 -19.26 9.94
C PHE A 544 -22.56 -20.53 9.88
N GLY A 545 -22.15 -21.57 10.61
CA GLY A 545 -23.01 -22.71 10.90
C GLY A 545 -24.21 -22.26 11.75
N VAL A 546 -25.43 -22.53 11.29
CA VAL A 546 -26.68 -22.11 11.96
C VAL A 546 -26.72 -22.60 13.40
N GLU A 547 -26.44 -23.88 13.62
CA GLU A 547 -26.46 -24.49 14.96
C GLU A 547 -25.33 -23.99 15.85
N ASP A 548 -24.15 -23.70 15.29
CA ASP A 548 -23.05 -23.11 16.05
C ASP A 548 -23.44 -21.72 16.57
N LEU A 549 -24.05 -20.91 15.70
CA LEU A 549 -24.43 -19.54 16.03
C LEU A 549 -25.62 -19.48 17.00
N LYS A 550 -26.60 -20.38 16.87
CA LYS A 550 -27.66 -20.56 17.89
C LYS A 550 -27.06 -20.91 19.25
N THR A 551 -26.12 -21.86 19.27
CA THR A 551 -25.44 -22.28 20.51
C THR A 551 -24.68 -21.12 21.17
N LEU A 552 -23.99 -20.31 20.37
CA LEU A 552 -23.15 -19.21 20.86
C LEU A 552 -23.96 -17.97 21.28
N LEU A 553 -25.05 -17.65 20.58
CA LEU A 553 -25.85 -16.45 20.83
C LEU A 553 -27.05 -16.70 21.76
N GLY A 554 -27.52 -17.94 21.88
CA GLY A 554 -28.73 -18.27 22.64
C GLY A 554 -29.93 -17.46 22.16
N SER A 555 -30.60 -16.76 23.09
CA SER A 555 -31.78 -15.94 22.79
C SER A 555 -31.51 -14.75 21.87
N ASP A 556 -30.25 -14.27 21.79
CA ASP A 556 -29.88 -13.18 20.88
C ASP A 556 -29.87 -13.60 19.40
N TYR A 557 -29.87 -14.91 19.10
CA TYR A 557 -29.93 -15.43 17.74
C TYR A 557 -31.15 -14.91 16.96
N ALA A 558 -32.28 -14.67 17.63
CA ALA A 558 -33.49 -14.14 17.01
C ALA A 558 -33.27 -12.79 16.29
N LYS A 559 -32.26 -12.00 16.69
CA LYS A 559 -31.91 -10.74 16.00
C LYS A 559 -31.20 -10.98 14.67
N ILE A 560 -30.49 -12.10 14.52
CA ILE A 560 -29.84 -12.53 13.28
C ILE A 560 -30.87 -13.15 12.34
N GLU A 561 -31.79 -13.94 12.87
CA GLU A 561 -32.88 -14.55 12.10
C GLU A 561 -33.73 -13.49 11.38
N ARG A 562 -34.00 -12.34 12.03
CA ARG A 562 -34.70 -11.19 11.43
C ARG A 562 -33.98 -10.55 10.23
N LEU A 563 -32.70 -10.87 10.00
CA LEU A 563 -31.98 -10.41 8.80
C LEU A 563 -32.36 -11.21 7.54
N GLY A 564 -32.94 -12.41 7.70
CA GLY A 564 -33.32 -13.32 6.62
C GLY A 564 -34.25 -12.68 5.57
N PRO A 565 -34.54 -13.38 4.45
CA PRO A 565 -35.29 -12.81 3.33
C PRO A 565 -36.62 -12.21 3.80
N ARG A 566 -36.81 -10.89 3.60
CA ARG A 566 -38.15 -10.30 3.76
C ARG A 566 -38.89 -10.53 2.45
N PRO A 567 -40.19 -10.89 2.48
CA PRO A 567 -41.02 -10.76 1.28
C PRO A 567 -40.94 -9.31 0.80
N ALA A 568 -40.76 -9.13 -0.51
CA ALA A 568 -40.70 -7.82 -1.12
C ALA A 568 -41.94 -7.02 -0.70
N GLN A 569 -41.74 -5.85 -0.08
CA GLN A 569 -42.84 -4.95 0.20
C GLN A 569 -43.43 -4.51 -1.14
N THR A 570 -44.56 -5.10 -1.49
CA THR A 570 -45.40 -4.68 -2.61
C THR A 570 -45.70 -3.21 -2.40
N THR A 571 -45.08 -2.36 -3.23
CA THR A 571 -45.44 -0.96 -3.30
C THR A 571 -46.82 -0.94 -3.96
N THR A 572 -47.87 -0.98 -3.15
CA THR A 572 -49.26 -0.82 -3.61
C THR A 572 -49.44 0.62 -4.06
N SER A 573 -48.96 0.92 -5.27
CA SER A 573 -49.36 2.12 -6.00
C SER A 573 -50.67 1.74 -6.69
N GLN A 574 -51.78 2.11 -6.05
CA GLN A 574 -53.07 2.20 -6.76
C GLN A 574 -52.88 3.21 -7.90
N SER A 575 -52.71 2.72 -9.13
CA SER A 575 -52.90 3.56 -10.30
C SER A 575 -54.39 3.66 -10.60
N SER A 576 -54.87 4.89 -10.70
CA SER A 576 -56.18 5.24 -11.21
C SER A 576 -56.30 4.80 -12.67
N ALA A 577 -57.39 4.11 -12.98
CA ALA A 577 -57.79 3.71 -14.32
C ALA A 577 -57.83 4.89 -15.30
N ALA A 578 -57.25 4.72 -16.49
CA ALA A 578 -57.51 5.57 -17.65
C ALA A 578 -57.32 4.79 -18.96
N GLY A 579 -58.46 4.47 -19.60
CA GLY A 579 -58.68 4.51 -21.05
C GLY A 579 -57.84 3.62 -21.98
N GLU A 580 -58.44 2.52 -22.43
CA GLU A 580 -58.14 1.94 -23.75
C GLU A 580 -58.43 2.95 -24.87
N LYS A 581 -57.46 3.18 -25.76
CA LYS A 581 -57.75 3.40 -27.19
C LYS A 581 -56.52 3.23 -28.10
N ARG A 582 -56.65 2.18 -28.92
CA ARG A 582 -56.19 1.97 -30.31
C ARG A 582 -54.68 1.93 -30.62
N ALA A 583 -54.30 0.73 -31.06
CA ALA A 583 -53.13 0.43 -31.87
C ALA A 583 -53.11 1.23 -33.18
N ALA A 584 -51.94 1.76 -33.51
CA ALA A 584 -51.54 2.07 -34.86
C ALA A 584 -50.22 1.32 -35.12
N ASP A 585 -50.34 0.39 -36.05
CA ASP A 585 -49.29 -0.37 -36.71
C ASP A 585 -48.29 0.60 -37.36
N ASN A 586 -46.99 0.37 -37.13
CA ASN A 586 -45.86 0.89 -37.92
C ASN A 586 -44.55 0.40 -37.28
N SER A 587 -44.16 -0.81 -37.65
CA SER A 587 -42.81 -1.35 -37.51
C SER A 587 -41.83 -0.57 -38.41
N PRO A 588 -40.72 -0.03 -37.87
CA PRO A 588 -39.57 0.35 -38.68
C PRO A 588 -38.55 -0.79 -38.74
N GLU A 589 -38.08 -1.04 -39.96
CA GLU A 589 -37.06 -2.00 -40.36
C GLU A 589 -35.78 -1.95 -39.51
N VAL A 590 -35.27 -3.15 -39.22
CA VAL A 590 -33.92 -3.38 -38.71
C VAL A 590 -32.97 -3.35 -39.90
N ILE A 591 -32.06 -2.37 -39.93
CA ILE A 591 -30.90 -2.38 -40.84
C ILE A 591 -29.67 -2.70 -39.99
N ASP A 592 -29.11 -3.87 -40.23
CA ASP A 592 -27.85 -4.37 -39.69
C ASP A 592 -26.68 -3.78 -40.52
N LEU A 593 -25.79 -3.04 -39.86
CA LEU A 593 -24.58 -2.47 -40.48
C LEU A 593 -23.32 -3.10 -39.86
N THR A 594 -23.28 -4.43 -39.83
CA THR A 594 -22.03 -5.18 -39.73
C THR A 594 -21.59 -5.66 -41.12
N SER A 595 -21.02 -4.75 -41.89
CA SER A 595 -20.03 -5.11 -42.92
C SER A 595 -19.07 -3.93 -43.11
N ASP A 596 -17.80 -4.27 -42.90
CA ASP A 596 -16.53 -3.52 -42.96
C ASP A 596 -16.19 -2.55 -41.81
#